data_AF-A0A2R6BKY7-F1
#
_entry.id   AF-A0A2R6BKY7-F1
#
_cell.length_a   1.000
_cell.length_b   1.000
_cell.length_c   1.000
_cell.angle_alpha   90.00
_cell.angle_beta   90.00
_cell.angle_gamma   90.00
#
_symmetry.space_group_name_H-M   'P 1'
#
loop_
_entity.id
_entity.type
_entity.pdbx_description
1 polymer ?
#
loop_
_entity_poly.entity_id
_entity_poly.type
_entity_poly.pdbx_seq_one_letter_code
_entity_poly.pdbx_strand_id
1 'polypeptide(L)'
;MRFVNLVHPGTCEAVEQVKHWLFSNDYEVLFLDLPQVYDPSDLSLSRGLKVYQPLLQALPVLASKGISVYFYLSPRYQAVAKEVALEFAALTLRARLGRIEPEQWKEVAKKEVKAFIQSLDEHTRYIATRAKSVNICVNLPAEVKEEFLLAGHKVEEIVVDVPCKPMDIFWQKVKEEELYGKKFSQEEAKKLIEQHVEFVGLILEKDFDEAYKIWKQRVKCNQ
;
A
#
# COMPACT_ATOMS: atom_id res chain seq x y z
N MET A 1 -5.93 -5.00 23.33
CA MET A 1 -5.63 -3.72 22.66
C MET A 1 -6.68 -3.48 21.58
N ARG A 2 -6.96 -2.21 21.24
CA ARG A 2 -7.79 -1.81 20.09
C ARG A 2 -6.86 -1.36 18.97
N PHE A 3 -7.10 -1.85 17.76
CA PHE A 3 -6.47 -1.43 16.52
C PHE A 3 -7.54 -0.86 15.60
N VAL A 4 -7.29 0.30 15.01
CA VAL A 4 -8.10 0.87 13.93
C VAL A 4 -7.23 0.91 12.69
N ASN A 5 -7.64 0.17 11.65
CA ASN A 5 -6.99 0.14 10.36
C ASN A 5 -7.63 1.20 9.44
N LEU A 6 -6.88 2.22 9.06
CA LEU A 6 -7.28 3.21 8.07
C LEU A 6 -6.79 2.76 6.70
N VAL A 7 -7.72 2.37 5.82
CA VAL A 7 -7.41 1.86 4.48
C VAL A 7 -7.57 2.98 3.45
N HIS A 8 -6.55 3.19 2.62
CA HIS A 8 -6.56 4.20 1.56
C HIS A 8 -5.79 3.78 0.30
N PRO A 9 -6.12 4.29 -0.88
CA PRO A 9 -5.49 3.93 -2.15
C PRO A 9 -4.14 4.60 -2.40
N GLY A 10 -3.74 5.54 -1.54
CA GLY A 10 -2.52 6.31 -1.71
C GLY A 10 -2.69 7.43 -2.73
N THR A 11 -3.83 8.14 -2.68
CA THR A 11 -4.04 9.45 -3.31
C THR A 11 -3.83 10.55 -2.28
N CYS A 12 -3.46 11.77 -2.71
CA CYS A 12 -3.24 12.86 -1.76
C CYS A 12 -4.54 13.20 -1.01
N GLU A 13 -5.69 13.18 -1.72
CA GLU A 13 -7.00 13.40 -1.12
C GLU A 13 -7.33 12.38 0.00
N ALA A 14 -7.06 11.09 -0.22
CA ALA A 14 -7.31 10.08 0.81
C ALA A 14 -6.34 10.21 1.99
N VAL A 15 -5.07 10.56 1.74
CA VAL A 15 -4.11 10.83 2.82
C VAL A 15 -4.51 12.07 3.63
N GLU A 16 -5.06 13.12 3.01
CA GLU A 16 -5.61 14.26 3.73
C GLU A 16 -6.81 13.88 4.61
N GLN A 17 -7.69 13.01 4.13
CA GLN A 17 -8.80 12.49 4.95
C GLN A 17 -8.30 11.65 6.13
N VAL A 18 -7.28 10.80 5.91
CA VAL A 18 -6.60 10.08 7.00
C VAL A 18 -6.04 11.06 8.02
N LYS A 19 -5.33 12.10 7.58
CA LYS A 19 -4.83 13.16 8.46
C LYS A 19 -5.97 13.81 9.26
N HIS A 20 -7.07 14.20 8.62
CA HIS A 20 -8.23 14.75 9.33
C HIS A 20 -8.80 13.80 10.38
N TRP A 21 -8.89 12.51 10.05
CA TRP A 21 -9.33 11.49 11.00
C TRP A 21 -8.40 11.40 12.21
N LEU A 22 -7.08 11.40 11.98
CA LEU A 22 -6.08 11.36 13.05
C LEU A 22 -6.18 12.59 13.98
N PHE A 23 -6.50 13.77 13.47
CA PHE A 23 -6.68 14.95 14.33
C PHE A 23 -8.00 14.98 15.10
N SER A 24 -8.95 14.13 14.74
CA SER A 24 -10.32 14.12 15.29
C SER A 24 -10.59 12.98 16.27
N ASN A 25 -9.61 12.09 16.49
CA ASN A 25 -9.77 10.89 17.29
C ASN A 25 -8.63 10.74 18.32
N ASP A 26 -8.95 10.11 19.45
CA ASP A 26 -7.98 9.81 20.49
C ASP A 26 -7.32 8.44 20.27
N TYR A 27 -6.00 8.40 20.32
CA TYR A 27 -5.18 7.20 20.22
C TYR A 27 -3.77 7.46 20.77
N GLU A 28 -3.02 6.39 21.02
CA GLU A 28 -1.71 6.49 21.66
C GLU A 28 -0.55 6.19 20.70
N VAL A 29 -0.81 5.36 19.68
CA VAL A 29 0.22 4.89 18.75
C VAL A 29 -0.29 4.95 17.31
N LEU A 30 0.54 5.44 16.40
CA LEU A 30 0.33 5.43 14.96
C LEU A 30 1.39 4.57 14.27
N PHE A 31 0.94 3.56 13.53
CA PHE A 31 1.75 2.72 12.68
C PHE A 31 1.51 3.09 11.21
N LEU A 32 2.56 3.48 10.49
CA LEU A 32 2.51 3.77 9.06
C LEU A 32 3.15 2.65 8.25
N ASP A 33 2.53 2.33 7.12
CA ASP A 33 3.03 1.45 6.06
C ASP A 33 4.19 2.07 5.28
N LEU A 34 5.12 2.67 6.02
CA LEU A 34 6.35 3.27 5.52
C LEU A 34 7.56 2.46 6.01
N PRO A 35 8.71 2.60 5.33
CA PRO A 35 9.92 1.90 5.74
C PRO A 35 10.50 2.40 7.06
N GLN A 36 10.96 1.46 7.89
CA GLN A 36 11.66 1.75 9.15
C GLN A 36 12.91 2.64 8.94
N VAL A 37 13.59 2.47 7.81
CA VAL A 37 14.74 3.28 7.43
C VAL A 37 14.34 4.16 6.24
N TYR A 38 14.22 5.45 6.51
CA TYR A 38 13.96 6.47 5.49
C TYR A 38 15.25 7.22 5.16
N ASP A 39 15.65 7.18 3.90
CA ASP A 39 16.66 8.06 3.34
C ASP A 39 15.95 9.15 2.51
N PRO A 40 15.96 10.41 2.95
CA PRO A 40 15.35 11.53 2.22
C PRO A 40 15.96 11.77 0.83
N SER A 41 17.18 11.28 0.58
CA SER A 41 17.87 11.41 -0.70
C SER A 41 17.47 10.34 -1.73
N ASP A 42 16.74 9.30 -1.30
CA ASP A 42 16.27 8.25 -2.19
C ASP A 42 15.10 8.73 -3.05
N LEU A 43 15.41 9.06 -4.30
CA LEU A 43 14.46 9.56 -5.28
C LEU A 43 13.34 8.55 -5.63
N SER A 44 13.58 7.25 -5.47
CA SER A 44 12.57 6.20 -5.72
C SER A 44 11.46 6.22 -4.67
N LEU A 45 11.84 6.48 -3.40
CA LEU A 45 10.90 6.73 -2.31
C LEU A 45 10.29 8.13 -2.41
N SER A 46 11.05 9.13 -2.88
CA SER A 46 10.60 10.53 -2.93
C SER A 46 9.30 10.76 -3.71
N ARG A 47 9.00 9.97 -4.74
CA ARG A 47 7.74 10.09 -5.52
C ARG A 47 6.56 9.38 -4.85
N GLY A 48 6.76 8.20 -4.25
CA GLY A 48 5.72 7.51 -3.47
C GLY A 48 5.39 8.25 -2.15
N LEU A 49 6.39 8.88 -1.53
CA LEU A 49 6.24 9.66 -0.31
C LEU A 49 5.60 11.02 -0.52
N LYS A 50 5.54 11.55 -1.75
CA LYS A 50 4.80 12.80 -2.03
C LYS A 50 3.34 12.68 -1.64
N VAL A 51 2.73 11.51 -1.87
CA VAL A 51 1.35 11.25 -1.45
C VAL A 51 1.22 11.29 0.07
N TYR A 52 2.21 10.78 0.79
CA TYR A 52 2.26 10.81 2.26
C TYR A 52 2.70 12.16 2.84
N GLN A 53 3.06 13.15 2.01
CA GLN A 53 3.59 14.43 2.47
C GLN A 53 2.66 15.14 3.48
N PRO A 54 1.33 15.18 3.30
CA PRO A 54 0.43 15.73 4.32
C PRO A 54 0.56 15.06 5.69
N LEU A 55 0.69 13.73 5.69
CA LEU A 55 0.81 12.94 6.92
C LEU A 55 2.19 13.13 7.56
N LEU A 56 3.26 13.15 6.75
CA LEU A 56 4.62 13.41 7.20
C LEU A 56 4.75 14.81 7.83
N GLN A 57 4.11 15.83 7.26
CA GLN A 57 4.07 17.18 7.82
C GLN A 57 3.29 17.26 9.14
N ALA A 58 2.34 16.35 9.38
CA ALA A 58 1.58 16.29 10.62
C ALA A 58 2.34 15.61 11.78
N LEU A 59 3.37 14.80 11.50
CA LEU A 59 4.05 14.00 12.53
C LEU A 59 4.59 14.81 13.72
N PRO A 60 5.22 15.99 13.54
CA PRO A 60 5.69 16.79 14.68
C PRO A 60 4.55 17.23 15.61
N VAL A 61 3.39 17.55 15.03
CA VAL A 61 2.20 17.96 15.81
C VAL A 61 1.63 16.77 16.56
N LEU A 62 1.53 15.60 15.92
CA LEU A 62 1.09 14.37 16.59
C LEU A 62 2.05 14.00 17.74
N ALA A 63 3.36 14.11 17.53
CA ALA A 63 4.36 13.87 18.56
C ALA A 63 4.20 14.84 19.75
N SER A 64 3.92 16.13 19.50
CA SER A 64 3.64 17.11 20.58
C SER A 64 2.39 16.80 21.41
N LYS A 65 1.45 16.01 20.85
CA LYS A 65 0.28 15.47 21.56
C LYS A 65 0.58 14.19 22.34
N GLY A 66 1.83 13.72 22.37
CA GLY A 66 2.24 12.51 23.07
C GLY A 66 1.99 11.21 22.30
N ILE A 67 1.63 11.30 21.01
CA ILE A 67 1.39 10.13 20.15
C ILE A 67 2.73 9.53 19.72
N SER A 68 2.91 8.24 19.93
CA SER A 68 4.09 7.50 19.41
C SER A 68 3.86 7.14 17.95
N VAL A 69 4.79 7.49 17.06
CA VAL A 69 4.71 7.19 15.62
C VAL A 69 5.79 6.18 15.25
N TYR A 70 5.40 5.13 14.52
CA TYR A 70 6.30 4.08 14.05
C TYR A 70 6.04 3.74 12.58
N PHE A 71 7.11 3.47 11.85
CA PHE A 71 7.06 2.95 10.47
C PHE A 71 7.38 1.47 10.54
N TYR A 72 6.54 0.58 10.02
CA TYR A 72 6.66 -0.85 10.31
C TYR A 72 7.22 -1.70 9.17
N LEU A 73 7.36 -1.18 7.95
CA LEU A 73 7.88 -1.98 6.85
C LEU A 73 9.37 -2.29 7.06
N SER A 74 9.69 -3.59 7.07
CA SER A 74 11.04 -4.09 7.27
C SER A 74 12.00 -3.60 6.18
N PRO A 75 13.28 -3.30 6.52
CA PRO A 75 14.28 -2.91 5.53
C PRO A 75 14.52 -3.97 4.44
N ARG A 76 14.34 -5.26 4.79
CA ARG A 76 14.47 -6.38 3.84
C ARG A 76 13.38 -6.34 2.77
N TYR A 77 12.12 -6.18 3.17
CA TYR A 77 11.01 -6.02 2.24
C TYR A 77 11.21 -4.76 1.39
N GLN A 78 11.60 -3.65 2.00
CA GLN A 78 11.83 -2.38 1.31
C GLN A 78 12.87 -2.49 0.18
N ALA A 79 13.97 -3.22 0.40
CA ALA A 79 15.00 -3.41 -0.63
C ALA A 79 14.43 -4.10 -1.88
N VAL A 80 13.62 -5.15 -1.69
CA VAL A 80 12.97 -5.88 -2.78
C VAL A 80 11.90 -5.02 -3.45
N ALA A 81 11.06 -4.33 -2.68
CA ALA A 81 10.01 -3.47 -3.21
C ALA A 81 10.58 -2.37 -4.13
N LYS A 82 11.76 -1.82 -3.81
CA LYS A 82 12.46 -0.86 -4.69
C LYS A 82 12.92 -1.46 -6.01
N GLU A 83 13.53 -2.64 -5.97
CA GLU A 83 13.96 -3.36 -7.18
C GLU A 83 12.76 -3.67 -8.08
N VAL A 84 11.69 -4.21 -7.48
CA VAL A 84 10.45 -4.55 -8.16
C VAL A 84 9.79 -3.30 -8.77
N ALA A 85 9.77 -2.16 -8.08
CA ALA A 85 9.23 -0.91 -8.63
C ALA A 85 9.97 -0.46 -9.90
N LEU A 86 11.31 -0.61 -9.95
CA LEU A 86 12.11 -0.30 -11.14
C LEU A 86 11.84 -1.28 -12.30
N GLU A 87 11.72 -2.57 -11.99
CA GLU A 87 11.36 -3.59 -12.98
C GLU A 87 9.97 -3.34 -13.57
N PHE A 88 8.98 -2.99 -12.73
CA PHE A 88 7.63 -2.62 -13.17
C PHE A 88 7.61 -1.34 -14.01
N ALA A 89 8.44 -0.35 -13.70
CA ALA A 89 8.58 0.84 -14.54
C ALA A 89 9.08 0.47 -15.95
N ALA A 90 10.09 -0.40 -16.05
CA ALA A 90 10.62 -0.89 -17.32
C ALA A 90 9.60 -1.76 -18.08
N LEU A 91 8.87 -2.62 -17.38
CA LEU A 91 7.77 -3.41 -17.93
C LEU A 91 6.64 -2.52 -18.46
N THR A 92 6.25 -1.50 -17.70
CA THR A 92 5.23 -0.52 -18.09
C THR A 92 5.63 0.20 -19.38
N LEU A 93 6.89 0.64 -19.49
CA LEU A 93 7.40 1.27 -20.70
C LEU A 93 7.32 0.33 -21.91
N ARG A 94 7.71 -0.94 -21.76
CA ARG A 94 7.61 -1.95 -22.83
C ARG A 94 6.17 -2.23 -23.22
N ALA A 95 5.26 -2.33 -22.25
CA ALA A 95 3.84 -2.54 -22.48
C ALA A 95 3.20 -1.37 -23.25
N ARG A 96 3.60 -0.13 -22.96
CA ARG A 96 3.21 1.06 -23.75
C ARG A 96 3.67 1.00 -25.20
N LEU A 97 4.75 0.28 -25.49
CA LEU A 97 5.25 0.01 -26.85
C LEU A 97 4.61 -1.25 -27.48
N GLY A 98 3.53 -1.77 -26.88
CA GLY A 98 2.79 -2.94 -27.38
C GLY A 98 3.39 -4.29 -26.99
N ARG A 99 4.44 -4.33 -26.15
CA ARG A 99 5.10 -5.58 -25.72
C ARG A 99 4.61 -5.98 -24.33
N ILE A 100 3.60 -6.84 -24.28
CA ILE A 100 3.01 -7.35 -23.04
C ILE A 100 3.35 -8.83 -22.90
N GLU A 101 4.08 -9.16 -21.83
CA GLU A 101 4.48 -10.52 -21.45
C GLU A 101 3.92 -10.81 -20.05
N PRO A 102 2.68 -11.30 -19.91
CA PRO A 102 2.02 -11.35 -18.60
C PRO A 102 2.75 -12.23 -17.59
N GLU A 103 3.38 -13.31 -18.03
CA GLU A 103 4.20 -14.17 -17.15
C GLU A 103 5.38 -13.40 -16.55
N GLN A 104 6.05 -12.53 -17.32
CA GLN A 104 7.14 -11.72 -16.78
C GLN A 104 6.63 -10.75 -15.70
N TRP A 105 5.45 -10.15 -15.89
CA TRP A 105 4.85 -9.28 -14.88
C TRP A 105 4.49 -10.05 -13.60
N LYS A 106 3.94 -11.26 -13.74
CA LYS A 106 3.66 -12.14 -12.61
C LYS A 106 4.93 -12.50 -11.85
N GLU A 107 5.99 -12.92 -12.55
CA GLU A 107 7.26 -13.27 -11.90
C GLU A 107 7.88 -12.09 -11.14
N VAL A 108 7.82 -10.88 -11.68
CA VAL A 108 8.29 -9.67 -10.97
C VAL A 108 7.43 -9.38 -9.74
N ALA A 109 6.09 -9.45 -9.83
CA ALA A 109 5.21 -9.29 -8.66
C ALA A 109 5.45 -10.36 -7.59
N LYS A 110 5.70 -11.62 -7.99
CA LYS A 110 5.97 -12.72 -7.06
C LYS A 110 7.20 -12.46 -6.20
N LYS A 111 8.22 -11.76 -6.71
CA LYS A 111 9.40 -11.38 -5.90
C LYS A 111 8.98 -10.55 -4.69
N GLU A 112 8.17 -9.52 -4.90
CA GLU A 112 7.69 -8.64 -3.83
C GLU A 112 6.72 -9.37 -2.90
N VAL A 113 5.77 -10.14 -3.44
CA VAL A 113 4.83 -10.93 -2.65
C VAL A 113 5.56 -11.91 -1.72
N LYS A 114 6.57 -12.63 -2.23
CA LYS A 114 7.38 -13.55 -1.41
C LYS A 114 8.16 -12.80 -0.34
N ALA A 115 8.77 -11.67 -0.68
CA ALA A 115 9.50 -10.85 0.29
C ALA A 115 8.58 -10.29 1.38
N PHE A 116 7.36 -9.90 1.00
CA PHE A 116 6.32 -9.46 1.93
C PHE A 116 5.92 -10.59 2.89
N ILE A 117 5.59 -11.78 2.37
CA ILE A 117 5.24 -12.96 3.17
C ILE A 117 6.36 -13.32 4.15
N GLN A 118 7.61 -13.33 3.69
CA GLN A 118 8.78 -13.60 4.53
C GLN A 118 9.00 -12.54 5.63
N SER A 119 8.41 -11.36 5.48
CA SER A 119 8.52 -10.25 6.43
C SER A 119 7.32 -10.11 7.36
N LEU A 120 6.24 -10.89 7.17
CA LEU A 120 5.01 -10.79 7.96
C LEU A 120 5.28 -10.94 9.45
N ASP A 121 5.98 -12.00 9.86
CA ASP A 121 6.35 -12.22 11.26
C ASP A 121 7.12 -11.05 11.88
N GLU A 122 7.97 -10.39 11.09
CA GLU A 122 8.72 -9.22 11.53
C GLU A 122 7.80 -8.02 11.70
N HIS A 123 6.93 -7.74 10.73
CA HIS A 123 5.96 -6.64 10.77
C HIS A 123 4.98 -6.81 11.94
N THR A 124 4.39 -8.00 12.11
CA THR A 124 3.47 -8.31 13.21
C THR A 124 4.15 -8.09 14.56
N ARG A 125 5.33 -8.68 14.78
CA ARG A 125 6.06 -8.52 16.05
C ARG A 125 6.45 -7.07 16.29
N TYR A 126 6.86 -6.35 15.24
CA TYR A 126 7.25 -4.95 15.35
C TYR A 126 6.08 -4.08 15.86
N ILE A 127 4.88 -4.29 15.32
CA ILE A 127 3.65 -3.60 15.74
C ILE A 127 3.25 -4.04 17.15
N ALA A 128 3.14 -5.35 17.39
CA ALA A 128 2.66 -5.91 18.66
C ALA A 128 3.50 -5.48 19.87
N THR A 129 4.83 -5.40 19.72
CA THR A 129 5.76 -5.00 20.80
C THR A 129 5.70 -3.51 21.15
N ARG A 130 5.12 -2.68 20.29
CA ARG A 130 5.01 -1.22 20.47
C ARG A 130 3.59 -0.73 20.69
N ALA A 131 2.62 -1.62 20.52
CA ALA A 131 1.21 -1.30 20.68
C ALA A 131 0.87 -0.97 22.14
N LYS A 132 -0.08 -0.05 22.32
CA LYS A 132 -0.67 0.34 23.60
C LYS A 132 -2.17 0.03 23.61
N SER A 133 -2.98 0.75 24.38
CA SER A 133 -4.40 0.45 24.52
C SER A 133 -5.17 0.76 23.24
N VAL A 134 -4.89 1.89 22.60
CA VAL A 134 -5.52 2.34 21.34
C VAL A 134 -4.46 2.65 20.28
N ASN A 135 -4.51 1.92 19.18
CA ASN A 135 -3.51 1.95 18.10
C ASN A 135 -4.18 2.23 16.76
N ILE A 136 -3.56 3.07 15.95
CA ILE A 136 -3.96 3.32 14.57
C ILE A 136 -2.93 2.69 13.66
N CYS A 137 -3.37 1.94 12.67
CA CYS A 137 -2.54 1.41 11.59
C CYS A 137 -3.04 1.99 10.27
N VAL A 138 -2.13 2.46 9.43
CA VAL A 138 -2.45 2.86 8.06
C VAL A 138 -2.12 1.69 7.13
N ASN A 139 -3.11 1.23 6.36
CA ASN A 139 -3.01 0.07 5.45
C ASN A 139 -2.41 -1.20 6.10
N LEU A 140 -2.91 -1.56 7.28
CA LEU A 140 -2.53 -2.81 7.94
C LEU A 140 -2.79 -4.00 7.00
N PRO A 141 -1.80 -4.88 6.75
CA PRO A 141 -2.04 -6.03 5.92
C PRO A 141 -3.09 -6.97 6.50
N ALA A 142 -3.85 -7.62 5.62
CA ALA A 142 -4.93 -8.53 6.02
C ALA A 142 -4.42 -9.67 6.91
N GLU A 143 -3.23 -10.19 6.60
CA GLU A 143 -2.58 -11.27 7.33
C GLU A 143 -2.22 -10.84 8.76
N VAL A 144 -1.68 -9.63 8.95
CA VAL A 144 -1.37 -9.07 10.28
C VAL A 144 -2.66 -8.80 11.06
N LYS A 145 -3.71 -8.31 10.38
CA LYS A 145 -5.04 -8.12 10.97
C LYS A 145 -5.63 -9.43 11.48
N GLU A 146 -5.55 -10.51 10.70
CA GLU A 146 -6.01 -11.85 11.09
C GLU A 146 -5.26 -12.35 12.33
N GLU A 147 -3.93 -12.19 12.38
CA GLU A 147 -3.13 -12.54 13.55
C GLU A 147 -3.55 -11.77 14.81
N PHE A 148 -3.85 -10.47 14.70
CA PHE A 148 -4.34 -9.68 15.83
C PHE A 148 -5.73 -10.10 16.30
N LEU A 149 -6.64 -10.46 15.38
CA LEU A 149 -7.95 -11.00 15.73
C LEU A 149 -7.81 -12.34 16.46
N LEU A 150 -6.96 -13.24 15.97
CA LEU A 150 -6.66 -14.53 16.61
C LEU A 150 -6.01 -14.36 17.99
N ALA A 151 -5.22 -13.31 18.18
CA ALA A 151 -4.64 -12.93 19.48
C ALA A 151 -5.65 -12.25 20.44
N GLY A 152 -6.93 -12.17 20.07
CA GLY A 152 -8.00 -11.61 20.92
C GLY A 152 -8.00 -10.08 20.98
N HIS A 153 -7.36 -9.40 20.03
CA HIS A 153 -7.42 -7.94 19.92
C HIS A 153 -8.68 -7.50 19.18
N LYS A 154 -9.15 -6.28 19.48
CA LYS A 154 -10.24 -5.67 18.71
C LYS A 154 -9.62 -4.96 17.51
N VAL A 155 -9.99 -5.34 16.30
CA VAL A 155 -9.56 -4.69 15.07
C VAL A 155 -10.78 -4.13 14.34
N GLU A 156 -10.76 -2.81 14.12
CA GLU A 156 -11.77 -2.08 13.35
C GLU A 156 -11.13 -1.63 12.03
N GLU A 157 -11.91 -1.62 10.96
CA GLU A 157 -11.47 -1.17 9.64
C GLU A 157 -12.31 0.00 9.17
N ILE A 158 -11.63 1.10 8.82
CA ILE A 158 -12.23 2.31 8.27
C ILE A 158 -11.63 2.48 6.88
N VAL A 159 -12.46 2.26 5.86
CA VAL A 159 -12.07 2.47 4.47
C VAL A 159 -12.30 3.94 4.14
N VAL A 160 -11.20 4.70 4.04
CA VAL A 160 -11.23 6.12 3.65
C VAL A 160 -11.55 6.22 2.16
N ASP A 161 -10.91 5.38 1.36
CA ASP A 161 -11.27 5.15 -0.03
C ASP A 161 -10.81 3.74 -0.46
N VAL A 162 -11.54 3.12 -1.39
CA VAL A 162 -11.31 1.74 -1.85
C VAL A 162 -10.17 1.70 -2.86
N PRO A 163 -9.06 0.97 -2.62
CA PRO A 163 -8.00 0.75 -3.60
C PRO A 163 -8.51 0.05 -4.84
N CYS A 164 -8.40 0.72 -6.00
CA CYS A 164 -8.97 0.24 -7.25
C CYS A 164 -8.04 0.37 -8.46
N LYS A 165 -6.74 0.62 -8.25
CA LYS A 165 -5.78 0.70 -9.36
C LYS A 165 -5.65 -0.70 -9.98
N PRO A 166 -5.40 -0.80 -11.30
CA PRO A 166 -5.21 -2.09 -11.95
C PRO A 166 -4.12 -2.93 -11.28
N MET A 167 -3.07 -2.26 -10.82
CA MET A 167 -1.97 -2.90 -10.11
C MET A 167 -2.32 -3.32 -8.69
N ASP A 168 -3.20 -2.63 -7.97
CA ASP A 168 -3.65 -3.13 -6.65
C ASP A 168 -4.32 -4.51 -6.82
N ILE A 169 -5.15 -4.64 -7.86
CA ILE A 169 -5.85 -5.89 -8.20
C ILE A 169 -4.86 -6.95 -8.70
N PHE A 170 -3.88 -6.55 -9.52
CA PHE A 170 -2.85 -7.47 -10.03
C PHE A 170 -2.03 -8.06 -8.89
N TRP A 171 -1.51 -7.23 -7.98
CA TRP A 171 -0.74 -7.68 -6.81
C TRP A 171 -1.58 -8.58 -5.91
N GLN A 172 -2.84 -8.23 -5.67
CA GLN A 172 -3.75 -9.06 -4.86
C GLN A 172 -3.97 -10.44 -5.51
N LYS A 173 -4.15 -10.53 -6.84
CA LYS A 173 -4.27 -11.81 -7.55
C LYS A 173 -3.00 -12.65 -7.50
N VAL A 174 -1.82 -12.02 -7.62
CA VAL A 174 -0.54 -12.74 -7.47
C VAL A 174 -0.38 -13.25 -6.04
N LYS A 175 -0.73 -12.43 -5.03
CA LYS A 175 -0.71 -12.85 -3.63
C LYS A 175 -1.64 -14.04 -3.37
N GLU A 176 -2.85 -14.00 -3.92
CA GLU A 176 -3.81 -15.09 -3.79
C GLU A 176 -3.37 -16.38 -4.50
N GLU A 177 -2.67 -16.27 -5.63
CA GLU A 177 -2.06 -17.41 -6.32
C GLU A 177 -0.97 -18.05 -5.46
N GLU A 178 -0.07 -17.25 -4.88
CA GLU A 178 1.05 -17.74 -4.06
C GLU A 178 0.60 -18.29 -2.70
N LEU A 179 -0.37 -17.65 -2.03
CA LEU A 179 -0.82 -18.05 -0.69
C LEU A 179 -1.87 -19.16 -0.70
N TYR A 180 -2.80 -19.11 -1.65
CA TYR A 180 -4.01 -19.94 -1.63
C TYR A 180 -4.12 -20.84 -2.87
N GLY A 181 -3.15 -20.82 -3.79
CA GLY A 181 -3.19 -21.60 -5.01
C GLY A 181 -4.30 -21.18 -5.98
N LYS A 182 -4.88 -19.98 -5.82
CA LYS A 182 -5.94 -19.50 -6.73
C LYS A 182 -5.32 -19.15 -8.08
N LYS A 183 -5.79 -19.83 -9.14
CA LYS A 183 -5.26 -19.64 -10.49
C LYS A 183 -5.44 -18.20 -10.97
N PHE A 184 -4.34 -17.54 -11.34
CA PHE A 184 -4.35 -16.24 -12.01
C PHE A 184 -3.92 -16.43 -13.48
N SER A 185 -4.87 -16.38 -14.42
CA SER A 185 -4.60 -16.72 -15.82
C SER A 185 -3.79 -15.63 -16.55
N GLN A 186 -3.15 -16.02 -17.66
CA GLN A 186 -2.41 -15.10 -18.51
C GLN A 186 -3.32 -14.05 -19.15
N GLU A 187 -4.55 -14.42 -19.50
CA GLU A 187 -5.53 -13.51 -20.09
C GLU A 187 -6.01 -12.47 -19.08
N GLU A 188 -6.28 -12.89 -17.84
CA GLU A 188 -6.62 -11.97 -16.75
C GLU A 188 -5.46 -11.02 -16.45
N ALA A 189 -4.23 -11.55 -16.37
CA ALA A 189 -3.02 -10.78 -16.16
C ALA A 189 -2.83 -9.75 -17.28
N LYS A 190 -2.95 -10.19 -18.55
CA LYS A 190 -2.85 -9.31 -19.72
C LYS A 190 -3.85 -8.16 -19.65
N LYS A 191 -5.11 -8.44 -19.32
CA LYS A 191 -6.16 -7.42 -19.21
C LYS A 191 -5.82 -6.36 -18.14
N LEU A 192 -5.34 -6.78 -16.98
CA LEU A 192 -4.93 -5.86 -15.91
C LEU A 192 -3.71 -5.02 -16.32
N ILE A 193 -2.78 -5.60 -17.09
CA ILE A 193 -1.61 -4.88 -17.63
C ILE A 193 -2.04 -3.82 -18.65
N GLU A 194 -2.96 -4.16 -19.55
CA GLU A 194 -3.52 -3.22 -20.52
C GLU A 194 -4.24 -2.05 -19.81
N GLN A 195 -5.02 -2.37 -18.78
CA GLN A 195 -5.67 -1.39 -17.92
C GLN A 195 -4.66 -0.50 -17.17
N HIS A 196 -3.57 -1.08 -16.66
CA HIS A 196 -2.49 -0.31 -16.04
C HIS A 196 -1.82 0.64 -17.03
N VAL A 197 -1.57 0.20 -18.26
CA VAL A 197 -1.02 1.05 -19.33
C VAL A 197 -1.95 2.22 -19.64
N GLU A 198 -3.26 1.98 -19.72
CA GLU A 198 -4.27 3.03 -19.89
C GLU A 198 -4.26 4.00 -18.70
N PHE A 199 -4.23 3.48 -17.48
CA PHE A 199 -4.16 4.28 -16.26
C PHE A 199 -2.90 5.16 -16.20
N VAL A 200 -1.74 4.61 -16.58
CA VAL A 200 -0.49 5.38 -16.69
C VAL A 200 -0.59 6.45 -17.78
N GLY A 201 -1.31 6.20 -18.87
CA GLY A 201 -1.64 7.22 -19.86
C GLY A 201 -2.36 8.41 -19.24
N LEU A 202 -3.39 8.16 -18.43
CA LEU A 202 -4.13 9.20 -17.71
C LEU A 202 -3.22 10.01 -16.76
N ILE A 203 -2.33 9.34 -16.03
CA ILE A 203 -1.38 10.01 -15.12
C ILE A 203 -0.49 11.00 -15.89
N LEU A 204 -0.05 10.62 -17.09
CA LEU A 204 0.83 11.47 -17.92
C LEU A 204 0.11 12.67 -18.54
N GLU A 205 -1.19 12.54 -18.82
CA GLU A 205 -2.01 13.62 -19.39
C GLU A 205 -2.51 14.61 -18.34
N LYS A 206 -2.68 14.14 -17.09
CA LYS A 206 -3.25 14.90 -15.98
C LYS A 206 -2.24 14.95 -14.84
N ASP A 207 -2.56 14.30 -13.74
CA ASP A 207 -1.72 13.97 -12.61
C ASP A 207 -2.29 12.68 -11.97
N PHE A 208 -1.67 12.19 -10.90
CA PHE A 208 -2.07 10.93 -10.27
C PHE A 208 -3.47 10.97 -9.67
N ASP A 209 -3.84 12.04 -8.96
CA ASP A 209 -5.10 12.12 -8.23
C ASP A 209 -6.28 12.25 -9.20
N GLU A 210 -6.15 13.07 -10.24
CA GLU A 210 -7.18 13.21 -11.27
C GLU A 210 -7.31 11.92 -12.11
N ALA A 211 -6.18 11.28 -12.45
CA ALA A 211 -6.21 9.98 -13.11
C ALA A 211 -6.93 8.93 -12.27
N TYR A 212 -6.69 8.92 -10.95
CA TYR A 212 -7.36 8.01 -10.02
C TYR A 212 -8.88 8.25 -9.99
N LYS A 213 -9.33 9.51 -9.92
CA LYS A 213 -10.76 9.86 -9.95
C LYS A 213 -11.45 9.38 -11.22
N ILE A 214 -10.84 9.64 -12.37
CA ILE A 214 -11.34 9.19 -13.68
C ILE A 214 -11.38 7.66 -13.71
N TRP A 215 -10.32 6.99 -13.27
CA TRP A 215 -10.23 5.53 -13.27
C TRP A 215 -11.32 4.91 -12.40
N LYS A 216 -11.48 5.38 -11.16
CA LYS A 216 -12.50 4.92 -10.21
C LYS A 216 -13.91 4.99 -10.80
N GLN A 217 -14.23 6.08 -11.51
CA GLN A 217 -15.52 6.23 -12.19
C GLN A 217 -15.71 5.22 -13.33
N ARG A 218 -14.65 4.93 -14.11
CA ARG A 218 -14.68 3.95 -15.21
C ARG A 218 -14.92 2.52 -14.72
N VAL A 219 -14.20 2.11 -13.67
CA VAL A 219 -14.28 0.73 -13.16
C VAL A 219 -15.43 0.51 -12.17
N LYS A 220 -16.22 1.55 -11.88
CA LYS A 220 -17.30 1.53 -10.88
C LYS A 220 -16.83 0.88 -9.58
N CYS A 221 -15.65 1.27 -9.08
CA CYS A 221 -15.22 0.75 -7.80
C CYS A 221 -16.22 1.23 -6.75
N ASN A 222 -16.92 0.28 -6.13
CA ASN A 222 -18.02 0.58 -5.22
C ASN A 222 -17.51 1.49 -4.09
N GLN A 223 -18.23 2.60 -3.87
CA GLN A 223 -18.08 3.43 -2.67
C GLN A 223 -18.75 2.73 -1.49
#